data_AF-R4M957-F1
#
_entry.id   AF-R4M957-F1
#
_cell.length_a   1.000
_cell.length_b   1.000
_cell.length_c   1.000
_cell.angle_alpha   90.00
_cell.angle_beta   90.00
_cell.angle_gamma   90.00
#
_symmetry.space_group_name_H-M   'P 1'
#
loop_
_entity.id
_entity.type
_entity.pdbx_description
1 polymer ?
#
loop_
_entity_poly.entity_id
_entity_poly.type
_entity_poly.pdbx_seq_one_letter_code
_entity_poly.pdbx_strand_id
1 'polypeptide(L)'
;MGPYDVVLDALGGTSLRRSYTLLRPGGRLVGYGISNMQHGEKRSMRRVAPHALSMLRGFNLMKQLEESKTVIGLNMLRLWDDRRTLEPWIAPLTKALNDGTILPIVHAIVPFAEAPEAHRILAARENVGKVVLVP
;
A
#
# COMPACT_ATOMS: atom_id res chain seq x y z
N MET A 1 0.96 14.13 16.96
CA MET A 1 0.16 12.94 16.56
C MET A 1 0.52 11.82 17.51
N GLY A 2 -0.47 11.31 18.25
CA GLY A 2 -0.26 10.30 19.29
C GLY A 2 0.23 8.97 18.70
N PRO A 3 0.69 8.03 19.55
CA PRO A 3 1.21 6.80 19.03
C PRO A 3 0.05 5.89 18.60
N TYR A 4 0.11 5.33 17.39
CA TYR A 4 -0.96 4.56 16.74
C TYR A 4 -0.80 3.06 16.97
N ASP A 5 -1.92 2.33 17.02
CA ASP A 5 -1.93 0.86 17.10
C ASP A 5 -1.65 0.20 15.74
N VAL A 6 -2.11 0.81 14.65
CA VAL A 6 -1.93 0.30 13.29
C VAL A 6 -1.63 1.46 12.35
N VAL A 7 -0.65 1.28 11.47
CA VAL A 7 -0.37 2.19 10.35
C VAL A 7 -0.39 1.39 9.06
N LEU A 8 -1.20 1.84 8.09
CA LEU A 8 -1.31 1.25 6.76
C LEU A 8 -0.53 2.15 5.78
N ASP A 9 0.55 1.64 5.17
CA ASP A 9 1.45 2.44 4.32
C ASP A 9 1.43 1.95 2.85
N ALA A 10 0.86 2.77 1.98
CA ALA A 10 0.80 2.56 0.52
C ALA A 10 1.96 3.22 -0.24
N LEU A 11 2.78 4.03 0.42
CA LEU A 11 3.81 4.85 -0.20
C LEU A 11 5.13 4.09 -0.30
N GLY A 12 5.53 3.39 0.76
CA GLY A 12 6.78 2.66 0.82
C GLY A 12 8.04 3.55 0.79
N GLY A 13 9.21 2.94 0.80
CA GLY A 13 10.48 3.66 0.78
C GLY A 13 10.78 4.39 2.08
N THR A 14 11.13 5.68 1.99
CA THR A 14 11.53 6.51 3.14
C THR A 14 10.38 6.85 4.09
N SER A 15 9.11 6.76 3.65
CA SER A 15 7.94 6.98 4.50
C SER A 15 7.79 5.91 5.58
N LEU A 16 8.20 4.68 5.31
CA LEU A 16 8.02 3.54 6.21
C LEU A 16 8.71 3.75 7.56
N ARG A 17 9.86 4.43 7.60
CA ARG A 17 10.55 4.75 8.87
C ARG A 17 9.72 5.73 9.71
N ARG A 18 9.11 6.74 9.07
CA ARG A 18 8.19 7.66 9.74
C ARG A 18 6.97 6.92 10.26
N SER A 19 6.35 6.08 9.42
CA SER A 19 5.22 5.22 9.78
C SER A 19 5.53 4.34 10.99
N TYR A 20 6.75 3.78 11.08
CA TYR A 20 7.20 2.99 12.22
C TYR A 20 7.36 3.80 13.51
N THR A 21 7.92 5.02 13.44
CA THR A 21 8.08 5.89 14.62
C THR A 21 6.75 6.33 15.23
N LEU A 22 5.68 6.32 14.44
CA LEU A 22 4.34 6.66 14.87
C LEU A 22 3.67 5.54 15.68
N LEU A 23 4.20 4.32 15.71
CA LEU A 23 3.61 3.21 16.46
C LEU A 23 3.86 3.32 17.97
N ARG A 24 2.88 2.89 18.77
CA ARG A 24 3.09 2.53 20.19
C ARG A 24 3.69 1.11 20.32
N PRO A 25 4.25 0.73 21.49
CA PRO A 25 4.48 -0.68 21.80
C PRO A 25 3.21 -1.52 21.60
N GLY A 26 3.34 -2.69 20.98
CA GLY A 26 2.26 -3.55 20.47
C GLY A 26 1.74 -3.16 19.07
N GLY A 27 2.21 -2.05 18.51
CA GLY A 27 1.71 -1.51 17.23
C GLY A 27 2.18 -2.28 15.99
N ARG A 28 1.40 -2.19 14.91
CA ARG A 28 1.62 -2.88 13.63
C ARG A 28 1.71 -1.91 12.45
N LEU A 29 2.81 -1.95 11.71
CA LEU A 29 2.96 -1.28 10.41
C LEU A 29 2.69 -2.30 9.30
N VAL A 30 1.69 -2.05 8.45
CA VAL A 30 1.39 -2.87 7.27
C VAL A 30 1.74 -2.09 6.02
N GLY A 31 2.84 -2.47 5.37
CA GLY A 31 3.24 -1.93 4.08
C GLY A 31 2.63 -2.73 2.93
N TYR A 32 1.88 -2.09 2.05
CA TYR A 32 1.19 -2.74 0.91
C TYR A 32 1.37 -2.00 -0.42
N GLY A 33 2.21 -0.97 -0.46
CA GLY A 33 2.52 -0.23 -1.68
C GLY A 33 3.97 0.24 -1.74
N ILE A 34 4.45 0.46 -2.97
CA ILE A 34 5.80 0.94 -3.26
C ILE A 34 5.76 2.19 -4.15
N SER A 35 4.70 2.98 -4.01
CA SER A 35 4.36 4.12 -4.88
C SER A 35 5.49 5.15 -5.01
N ASN A 36 6.34 5.28 -3.99
CA ASN A 36 7.53 6.14 -4.01
C ASN A 36 8.71 5.56 -4.82
N MET A 37 8.80 4.24 -5.02
CA MET A 37 9.86 3.62 -5.83
C MET A 37 9.56 3.67 -7.33
N GLN A 38 8.31 3.90 -7.74
CA GLN A 38 7.96 4.04 -9.16
C GLN A 38 8.47 5.36 -9.79
N HIS A 39 8.86 6.34 -8.98
CA HIS A 39 9.48 7.59 -9.45
C HIS A 39 10.99 7.46 -9.75
N GLY A 40 11.62 6.32 -9.39
CA GLY A 40 12.99 6.04 -9.78
C GLY A 40 13.03 5.48 -11.20
N GLU A 41 13.48 6.29 -12.17
CA GLU A 41 13.73 5.86 -13.54
C GLU A 41 14.42 4.49 -13.58
N LYS A 42 13.96 3.63 -14.50
CA LYS A 42 14.44 2.27 -14.78
C LYS A 42 15.93 2.16 -15.20
N ARG A 43 16.79 3.14 -14.91
CA ARG A 43 18.14 3.26 -15.49
C ARG A 43 19.33 3.24 -14.53
N SER A 44 19.16 3.06 -13.22
CA SER A 44 20.36 2.89 -12.36
C SER A 44 20.12 2.09 -11.08
N MET A 45 20.24 0.77 -11.17
CA MET A 45 20.33 -0.13 -10.00
C MET A 45 21.43 0.31 -9.00
N ARG A 46 22.49 0.97 -9.51
CA ARG A 46 23.58 1.55 -8.69
C ARG A 46 23.15 2.75 -7.83
N ARG A 47 22.15 3.54 -8.26
CA ARG A 47 21.56 4.64 -7.46
C ARG A 47 20.47 4.15 -6.49
N VAL A 48 19.85 3.01 -6.76
CA VAL A 48 18.83 2.40 -5.89
C VAL A 48 19.47 1.62 -4.74
N ALA A 49 20.66 1.04 -4.93
CA ALA A 49 21.33 0.22 -3.93
C ALA A 49 21.56 0.91 -2.55
N PRO A 50 22.01 2.18 -2.47
CA PRO A 50 22.15 2.86 -1.18
C PRO A 50 20.80 3.09 -0.47
N HIS A 51 19.75 3.40 -1.24
CA HIS A 51 18.39 3.58 -0.71
C HIS A 51 17.79 2.26 -0.23
N ALA A 52 17.96 1.18 -1.00
CA ALA A 52 17.53 -0.17 -0.61
C ALA A 52 18.28 -0.65 0.64
N LEU A 53 19.58 -0.41 0.74
CA LEU A 53 20.39 -0.75 1.90
C LEU A 53 19.98 0.04 3.15
N SER A 54 19.68 1.34 3.02
CA SER A 54 19.16 2.18 4.11
C SER A 54 17.76 1.72 4.57
N MET A 55 16.92 1.28 3.62
CA MET A 55 15.61 0.71 3.90
C MET A 55 15.71 -0.60 4.71
N LEU A 56 16.62 -1.50 4.33
CA LEU A 56 16.90 -2.73 5.07
C LEU A 56 17.45 -2.45 6.48
N ARG A 57 18.29 -1.42 6.64
CA ARG A 57 18.85 -1.02 7.95
C ARG A 57 17.85 -0.37 8.89
N GLY A 58 16.73 0.15 8.39
CA GLY A 58 15.67 0.77 9.20
C GLY A 58 14.76 -0.22 9.92
N PHE A 59 14.71 -1.47 9.45
CA PHE A 59 13.85 -2.54 9.93
C PHE A 59 14.68 -3.66 10.57
N ASN A 60 15.41 -3.31 11.62
CA ASN A 60 16.15 -4.28 12.42
C ASN A 60 15.20 -5.06 13.34
N LEU A 61 15.25 -6.39 13.29
CA LEU A 61 14.49 -7.26 14.19
C LEU A 61 14.78 -6.97 15.67
N MET A 62 16.02 -6.65 16.03
CA MET A 62 16.39 -6.30 17.41
C MET A 62 15.62 -5.08 17.91
N LYS A 63 15.50 -4.06 17.06
CA LYS A 63 14.75 -2.83 17.38
C LYS A 63 13.25 -3.08 17.49
N GLN A 64 12.72 -3.98 16.66
CA GLN A 64 11.31 -4.41 16.72
C GLN A 64 11.00 -5.14 18.03
N LEU A 65 11.91 -6.00 18.49
CA LEU A 65 11.80 -6.70 19.77
C LEU A 65 11.91 -5.72 20.95
N GLU A 66 12.91 -4.84 20.94
CA GLU A 66 13.12 -3.83 21.98
C GLU A 66 11.93 -2.88 22.13
N GLU A 67 11.41 -2.35 21.02
CA GLU A 67 10.28 -1.41 21.04
C GLU A 67 8.90 -2.12 21.05
N SER A 68 8.87 -3.45 21.02
CA SER A 68 7.66 -4.27 20.91
C SER A 68 6.77 -3.89 19.72
N LYS A 69 7.33 -3.69 18.52
CA LYS A 69 6.58 -3.28 17.32
C LYS A 69 6.74 -4.29 16.19
N THR A 70 5.74 -4.38 15.32
CA THR A 70 5.73 -5.33 14.20
C THR A 70 5.63 -4.62 12.86
N VAL A 71 6.35 -5.14 11.86
CA VAL A 71 6.28 -4.72 10.47
C VAL A 71 5.82 -5.89 9.58
N ILE A 72 4.79 -5.65 8.78
CA ILE A 72 4.14 -6.65 7.93
C ILE A 72 4.22 -6.17 6.48
N GLY A 73 4.78 -7.00 5.61
CA GLY A 73 4.69 -6.81 4.16
C GLY A 73 3.46 -7.52 3.62
N LEU A 74 2.53 -6.79 3.01
CA LEU A 74 1.33 -7.35 2.40
C LEU A 74 1.43 -7.25 0.87
N ASN A 75 1.32 -8.40 0.20
CA ASN A 75 1.21 -8.48 -1.25
C ASN A 75 0.04 -9.41 -1.62
N MET A 76 -1.04 -8.83 -2.14
CA MET A 76 -2.26 -9.58 -2.50
C MET A 76 -2.03 -10.60 -3.61
N LEU A 77 -1.12 -10.36 -4.55
CA LEU A 77 -0.81 -11.31 -5.61
C LEU A 77 -0.10 -12.55 -5.04
N ARG A 78 0.81 -12.37 -4.07
CA ARG A 78 1.44 -13.50 -3.38
C ARG A 78 0.44 -14.33 -2.57
N LEU A 79 -0.55 -13.68 -1.95
CA LEU A 79 -1.63 -14.38 -1.27
C LEU A 79 -2.53 -15.15 -2.26
N TRP A 80 -2.82 -14.57 -3.42
CA TRP A 80 -3.52 -15.26 -4.49
C TRP A 80 -2.73 -16.47 -5.01
N ASP A 81 -1.43 -16.32 -5.26
CA ASP A 81 -0.57 -17.40 -5.75
C ASP A 81 -0.55 -18.60 -4.78
N ASP A 82 -0.46 -18.32 -3.48
CA ASP A 82 -0.46 -19.33 -2.40
C ASP A 82 -1.83 -19.99 -2.23
N ARG A 83 -2.88 -19.18 -2.06
CA ARG A 83 -4.22 -19.67 -1.68
C ARG A 83 -5.09 -20.04 -2.85
N ARG A 84 -4.72 -19.62 -4.06
CA ARG A 84 -5.52 -19.78 -5.30
C ARG A 84 -6.91 -19.13 -5.23
N THR A 85 -7.15 -18.31 -4.21
CA THR A 85 -8.41 -17.59 -3.98
C THR A 85 -8.17 -16.39 -3.06
N LEU A 86 -9.01 -15.37 -3.20
CA LEU A 86 -9.10 -14.23 -2.28
C LEU A 86 -10.42 -14.19 -1.53
N GLU A 87 -11.24 -15.23 -1.64
CA GLU A 87 -12.57 -15.30 -1.03
C GLU A 87 -12.59 -14.95 0.48
N PRO A 88 -11.61 -15.36 1.31
CA PRO A 88 -11.59 -14.99 2.72
C PRO A 88 -11.55 -13.48 2.98
N TRP A 89 -11.01 -12.70 2.05
CA TRP A 89 -10.95 -11.23 2.13
C TRP A 89 -12.08 -10.55 1.34
N ILE A 90 -12.57 -11.17 0.27
CA ILE A 90 -13.64 -10.62 -0.57
C ILE A 90 -15.01 -10.82 0.08
N ALA A 91 -15.33 -12.00 0.62
CA ALA A 91 -16.66 -12.30 1.15
C ALA A 91 -17.14 -11.31 2.23
N PRO A 92 -16.31 -10.89 3.21
CA PRO A 92 -16.72 -9.86 4.17
C PRO A 92 -17.00 -8.50 3.52
N LEU A 93 -16.21 -8.12 2.51
CA LEU A 93 -16.41 -6.86 1.77
C LEU A 93 -17.69 -6.90 0.93
N THR A 94 -17.96 -8.03 0.26
CA THR A 94 -19.20 -8.23 -0.50
C THR A 94 -20.43 -8.13 0.41
N LYS A 95 -20.38 -8.73 1.61
CA LYS A 95 -21.45 -8.58 2.60
C LYS A 95 -21.67 -7.12 2.97
N ALA A 96 -20.59 -6.41 3.32
CA ALA A 96 -20.64 -5.00 3.70
C ALA A 96 -21.10 -4.07 2.56
N LEU A 97 -20.83 -4.43 1.30
CA LEU A 97 -21.36 -3.71 0.13
C LEU A 97 -22.86 -3.94 -0.01
N ASN A 98 -23.30 -5.19 0.10
CA ASN A 98 -24.69 -5.57 -0.08
C ASN A 98 -25.63 -5.02 1.00
N ASP A 99 -25.14 -4.93 2.25
CA ASP A 99 -25.90 -4.36 3.37
C ASP A 99 -25.74 -2.84 3.54
N GLY A 100 -24.95 -2.20 2.67
CA GLY A 100 -24.73 -0.75 2.66
C GLY A 100 -23.78 -0.23 3.73
N THR A 101 -23.12 -1.10 4.50
CA THR A 101 -22.09 -0.71 5.48
C THR A 101 -20.92 0.02 4.82
N ILE A 102 -20.56 -0.35 3.59
CA ILE A 102 -19.55 0.35 2.79
C ILE A 102 -20.10 0.78 1.44
N LEU A 103 -19.76 2.01 1.03
CA LEU A 103 -20.14 2.57 -0.26
C LEU A 103 -18.87 2.93 -1.05
N PRO A 104 -18.66 2.36 -2.26
CA PRO A 104 -17.49 2.66 -3.06
C PRO A 104 -17.58 4.08 -3.63
N ILE A 105 -16.52 4.86 -3.45
CA ILE A 105 -16.40 6.18 -4.07
C ILE A 105 -15.73 6.01 -5.43
N VAL A 106 -16.47 6.29 -6.50
CA VAL A 106 -15.96 6.29 -7.88
C VAL A 106 -15.59 7.72 -8.26
N HIS A 107 -14.32 7.93 -8.56
CA HIS A 107 -13.80 9.24 -8.96
C HIS A 107 -14.11 9.54 -10.44
N ALA A 108 -13.87 8.56 -11.31
CA ALA A 108 -14.08 8.71 -12.74
C ALA A 108 -14.41 7.34 -13.37
N ILE A 109 -15.27 7.38 -14.38
CA ILE A 109 -15.59 6.27 -15.27
C ILE A 109 -15.10 6.66 -16.66
N VAL A 110 -14.17 5.89 -17.23
CA VAL A 110 -13.47 6.23 -18.46
C VAL A 110 -13.66 5.08 -19.48
N PRO A 111 -14.07 5.35 -20.73
CA PRO A 111 -14.18 4.31 -21.75
C PRO A 111 -12.83 3.62 -22.03
N PHE A 112 -12.84 2.37 -22.50
CA PHE A 112 -11.62 1.66 -22.91
C PHE A 112 -10.84 2.40 -23.99
N ALA A 113 -11.55 3.05 -24.92
CA ALA A 113 -10.95 3.91 -25.95
C ALA A 113 -10.12 5.07 -25.37
N GLU A 114 -10.40 5.47 -24.13
CA GLU A 114 -9.78 6.59 -23.43
C GLU A 114 -8.92 6.13 -22.24
N ALA A 115 -8.48 4.88 -22.21
CA ALA A 115 -7.60 4.37 -21.14
C ALA A 115 -6.36 5.26 -20.82
N PRO A 116 -5.74 5.98 -21.78
CA PRO A 116 -4.69 6.95 -21.46
C PRO A 116 -5.14 8.07 -20.50
N GLU A 117 -6.41 8.49 -20.53
CA GLU A 117 -6.98 9.47 -19.60
C GLU A 117 -6.99 8.93 -18.17
N ALA A 118 -7.43 7.68 -17.98
CA ALA A 118 -7.43 7.04 -16.66
C ALA A 118 -6.01 7.00 -16.05
N HIS A 119 -4.99 6.73 -16.87
CA HIS A 119 -3.60 6.79 -16.43
C HIS A 119 -3.14 8.20 -16.07
N ARG A 120 -3.57 9.23 -16.81
CA ARG A 120 -3.26 10.64 -16.52
C ARG A 120 -3.85 11.05 -15.18
N ILE A 121 -5.11 10.73 -14.92
CA ILE A 121 -5.81 11.00 -13.64
C ILE A 121 -5.03 10.38 -12.47
N LEU A 122 -4.63 9.11 -12.59
CA LEU A 122 -3.85 8.42 -11.55
C LEU A 122 -2.46 9.03 -11.35
N ALA A 123 -1.80 9.44 -12.44
CA ALA A 123 -0.48 10.06 -12.39
C ALA A 123 -0.50 11.44 -11.74
N ALA A 124 -1.56 12.22 -11.97
CA ALA A 124 -1.78 13.53 -11.34
C ALA A 124 -2.02 13.41 -9.83
N ARG A 125 -2.42 12.23 -9.33
CA ARG A 125 -2.76 11.97 -7.92
C ARG A 125 -3.91 12.85 -7.40
N GLU A 126 -4.80 13.27 -8.29
CA GLU A 126 -5.96 14.11 -7.97
C GLU A 126 -7.22 13.28 -7.69
N ASN A 127 -7.16 11.97 -7.90
CA ASN A 127 -8.31 11.09 -7.72
C ASN A 127 -8.67 10.89 -6.24
N VAL A 128 -9.93 11.22 -5.91
CA VAL A 128 -10.57 10.85 -4.64
C VAL A 128 -11.51 9.68 -4.92
N GLY A 129 -11.03 8.46 -4.64
CA GLY A 129 -11.74 7.22 -4.95
C GLY A 129 -11.20 6.48 -6.17
N LYS A 130 -11.99 5.56 -6.71
CA LYS A 130 -11.59 4.62 -7.76
C LYS A 130 -11.80 5.21 -9.17
N VAL A 131 -10.80 5.08 -10.03
CA VAL A 131 -10.95 5.25 -11.48
C VAL A 131 -11.31 3.90 -12.09
N VAL A 132 -12.41 3.84 -12.84
CA VAL A 132 -12.98 2.64 -13.43
C VAL A 132 -12.95 2.75 -14.95
N LEU A 133 -12.58 1.65 -15.62
CA LEU A 133 -12.66 1.55 -17.06
C LEU A 133 -13.92 0.79 -17.47
N VAL A 134 -14.61 1.25 -18.52
CA VAL A 134 -15.82 0.61 -19.07
C VAL A 134 -15.66 0.32 -20.58
N PRO A 135 -16.32 -0.71 -21.11
CA PRO A 135 -16.32 -1.04 -22.53
C PRO A 135 -16.69 0.12 -23.45
#